data_AF-A0A3C1UCQ1-F1
#
_entry.id   AF-A0A3C1UCQ1-F1
#
_cell.length_a   1.000
_cell.length_b   1.000
_cell.length_c   1.000
_cell.angle_alpha   90.00
_cell.angle_beta   90.00
_cell.angle_gamma   90.00
#
_symmetry.space_group_name_H-M   'P 1'
#
loop_
_entity.id
_entity.type
_entity.pdbx_description
1 polymer ?
#
loop_
_entity_poly.entity_id
_entity_poly.type
_entity_poly.pdbx_seq_one_letter_code
_entity_poly.pdbx_strand_id
1 'polypeptide(L)'
;MKGKWWFLLYTLLIWGCYFFQLYIASMAFTFTKDLGIVAILVLFVFSSLGMAVPTNGGVGAWQYAIMFGLAIYGVGELPLGDPYNPQASAFAWTVWLVQQVLLVVLGIYAFVSMAIDRRRIAQGKTIVRTKSDAEGMTL
;
A
#
# COMPACT_ATOMS: atom_id res chain seq x y z
N MET A 1 27.94 2.79 -10.60
CA MET A 1 26.59 3.34 -10.30
C MET A 1 26.29 3.11 -8.81
N LYS A 2 26.53 4.11 -7.96
CA LYS A 2 26.34 4.03 -6.50
C LYS A 2 24.83 4.02 -6.18
N GLY A 3 24.35 3.01 -5.46
CA GLY A 3 22.96 2.93 -4.96
C GLY A 3 22.08 1.81 -5.52
N LYS A 4 22.53 1.02 -6.50
CA LYS A 4 21.71 -0.03 -7.15
C LYS A 4 21.22 -1.11 -6.17
N TRP A 5 22.06 -1.48 -5.20
CA TRP A 5 21.70 -2.43 -4.13
C TRP A 5 20.64 -1.90 -3.16
N TRP A 6 20.73 -0.61 -2.81
CA TRP A 6 19.73 0.04 -1.95
C TRP A 6 18.35 0.07 -2.60
N PHE A 7 18.30 0.36 -3.90
CA PHE A 7 17.04 0.33 -4.66
C PHE A 7 16.38 -1.05 -4.63
N LEU A 8 17.15 -2.12 -4.82
CA LEU A 8 16.64 -3.49 -4.78
C LEU A 8 16.14 -3.87 -3.38
N LEU A 9 16.85 -3.47 -2.33
CA LEU A 9 16.44 -3.71 -0.95
C LEU A 9 15.13 -3.00 -0.63
N TYR A 10 15.00 -1.72 -0.98
CA TYR A 10 13.74 -0.98 -0.78
C TYR A 10 12.59 -1.60 -1.57
N THR A 11 12.84 -2.03 -2.81
CA THR A 11 11.82 -2.70 -3.62
C THR A 11 11.36 -3.98 -2.95
N LEU A 12 12.29 -4.85 -2.55
CA LEU A 12 11.96 -6.11 -1.87
C LEU A 12 11.20 -5.86 -0.55
N LEU A 13 11.60 -4.84 0.21
CA LEU A 13 10.97 -4.50 1.48
C LEU A 13 9.53 -4.00 1.30
N ILE A 14 9.27 -3.20 0.26
CA ILE A 14 7.93 -2.77 -0.12
C ILE A 14 7.07 -3.98 -0.53
N TRP A 15 7.60 -4.86 -1.38
CA TRP A 15 6.92 -6.09 -1.79
C TRP A 15 6.61 -7.00 -0.60
N GLY A 16 7.58 -7.15 0.31
CA GLY A 16 7.40 -7.88 1.56
C GLY A 16 6.31 -7.27 2.43
N CYS A 17 6.24 -5.94 2.54
CA CYS A 17 5.19 -5.24 3.29
C CYS A 17 3.80 -5.51 2.69
N TYR A 18 3.66 -5.47 1.37
CA TYR A 18 2.40 -5.80 0.69
C TYR A 18 1.98 -7.26 0.91
N PHE A 19 2.92 -8.20 0.83
CA PHE A 19 2.64 -9.60 1.15
C PHE A 19 2.22 -9.76 2.62
N PHE A 20 2.92 -9.07 3.53
CA PHE A 20 2.64 -9.14 4.96
C PHE A 20 1.27 -8.54 5.31
N GLN A 21 0.84 -7.49 4.62
CA GLN A 21 -0.51 -6.93 4.74
C GLN A 21 -1.59 -7.98 4.43
N LEU A 22 -1.45 -8.71 3.32
CA LEU A 22 -2.39 -9.80 2.96
C LEU A 22 -2.30 -10.98 3.95
N TYR A 23 -1.10 -11.30 4.41
CA TYR A 23 -0.88 -12.34 5.41
C TYR A 23 -1.58 -12.01 6.74
N ILE A 24 -1.37 -10.82 7.29
CA ILE A 24 -2.06 -10.38 8.52
C ILE A 24 -3.57 -10.35 8.31
N ALA A 25 -4.04 -9.85 7.16
CA ALA A 25 -5.46 -9.81 6.85
C ALA A 25 -6.08 -11.21 6.82
N SER A 26 -5.37 -12.20 6.27
CA SER A 26 -5.84 -13.59 6.25
C SER A 26 -5.98 -14.19 7.66
N MET A 27 -5.22 -13.70 8.64
CA MET A 27 -5.34 -14.10 10.04
C MET A 27 -6.51 -13.43 10.76
N ALA A 28 -7.02 -12.31 10.25
CA ALA A 28 -8.12 -11.57 10.87
C ALA A 28 -9.49 -12.27 10.70
N PHE A 29 -9.63 -13.13 9.68
CA PHE A 29 -10.88 -13.83 9.40
C PHE A 29 -10.73 -15.35 9.56
N THR A 30 -11.72 -15.98 10.19
CA THR A 30 -11.76 -17.43 10.41
C THR A 30 -11.87 -18.21 9.11
N PHE A 31 -12.51 -17.64 8.08
CA PHE A 31 -12.69 -18.28 6.77
C PHE A 31 -11.43 -18.23 5.87
N THR A 32 -10.47 -17.33 6.13
CA THR A 32 -9.19 -17.28 5.40
C THR A 32 -8.04 -17.95 6.16
N LYS A 33 -8.27 -18.41 7.40
CA LYS A 33 -7.24 -18.97 8.26
C LYS A 33 -6.71 -20.33 7.76
N ASP A 34 -7.56 -21.11 7.10
CA ASP A 34 -7.21 -22.45 6.60
C ASP A 34 -6.70 -22.45 5.14
N LEU A 35 -6.65 -21.28 4.49
CA LEU A 35 -6.29 -21.13 3.08
C LEU A 35 -4.81 -21.43 2.79
N GLY A 36 -3.96 -21.45 3.83
CA GLY A 36 -2.53 -21.73 3.70
C GLY A 36 -1.75 -20.63 2.98
N ILE A 37 -0.41 -20.71 3.04
CA ILE A 37 0.47 -19.66 2.50
C ILE A 37 0.41 -19.55 0.97
N VAL A 38 0.07 -20.64 0.28
CA VAL A 38 -0.06 -20.69 -1.17
C VAL A 38 -1.24 -19.84 -1.65
N ALA A 39 -2.38 -19.88 -0.94
CA ALA A 39 -3.51 -19.03 -1.31
C ALA A 39 -3.19 -17.55 -1.11
N ILE A 40 -2.46 -17.19 -0.05
CA ILE A 40 -2.01 -15.81 0.19
C ILE A 40 -1.07 -15.33 -0.93
N LEU A 41 -0.18 -16.19 -1.43
CA LEU A 41 0.67 -15.91 -2.60
C LEU A 41 -0.17 -15.70 -3.86
N VAL A 42 -1.22 -16.49 -4.08
CA VAL A 42 -2.13 -16.31 -5.23
C VAL A 42 -2.88 -14.98 -5.12
N LEU A 43 -3.42 -14.64 -3.94
CA LEU A 43 -4.04 -13.34 -3.68
C LEU A 43 -3.07 -12.18 -3.89
N PHE A 44 -1.80 -12.37 -3.54
CA PHE A 44 -0.76 -11.37 -3.77
C PHE A 44 -0.47 -11.14 -5.26
N VAL A 45 -0.46 -12.20 -6.07
CA VAL A 45 -0.35 -12.10 -7.53
C VAL A 45 -1.58 -11.38 -8.10
N PHE A 46 -2.80 -11.76 -7.70
CA PHE A 46 -4.02 -11.07 -8.12
C PHE A 46 -4.07 -9.60 -7.70
N SER A 47 -3.61 -9.29 -6.48
CA SER A 47 -3.44 -7.91 -5.99
C SER A 47 -2.52 -7.10 -6.91
N SER A 48 -1.39 -7.70 -7.30
CA SER A 48 -0.41 -7.06 -8.20
C SER A 48 -0.98 -6.85 -9.60
N LEU A 49 -1.77 -7.81 -10.11
CA LEU A 49 -2.46 -7.69 -11.39
C LEU A 49 -3.59 -6.66 -11.34
N GLY A 50 -4.34 -6.57 -10.24
CA GLY A 50 -5.41 -5.59 -10.05
C GLY A 50 -4.92 -4.14 -10.12
N MET A 51 -3.67 -3.90 -9.69
CA MET A 51 -3.00 -2.59 -9.77
C MET A 51 -2.48 -2.27 -11.18
N ALA A 52 -2.34 -3.26 -12.07
CA ALA A 52 -1.92 -3.04 -13.46
C ALA A 52 -3.05 -2.48 -14.33
N VAL A 53 -4.32 -2.63 -13.90
CA VAL A 53 -5.47 -2.11 -14.62
C VAL A 53 -5.61 -0.61 -14.33
N PRO A 54 -5.63 0.28 -15.34
CA PRO A 54 -5.76 1.72 -15.15
C PRO A 54 -7.18 2.07 -14.69
N THR A 55 -7.42 1.95 -13.39
CA THR A 55 -8.67 2.33 -12.72
C THR A 55 -8.42 3.49 -11.78
N ASN A 56 -9.36 4.44 -11.69
CA ASN A 56 -9.23 5.59 -10.80
C ASN A 56 -9.09 5.12 -9.36
N GLY A 57 -7.90 5.25 -8.78
CA GLY A 57 -7.61 4.89 -7.39
C GLY A 57 -7.62 3.40 -7.04
N GLY A 58 -7.59 2.50 -8.04
CA GLY A 58 -7.61 1.05 -7.79
C GLY A 58 -8.93 0.51 -7.24
N VAL A 59 -9.99 1.33 -7.20
CA VAL A 59 -11.33 0.93 -6.73
C VAL A 59 -12.07 0.25 -7.88
N GLY A 60 -12.58 -0.96 -7.65
CA GLY A 60 -13.12 -1.88 -8.63
C GLY A 60 -12.15 -3.02 -8.94
N ALA A 61 -11.15 -2.77 -9.80
CA ALA A 61 -10.31 -3.84 -10.38
C ALA A 61 -9.56 -4.67 -9.32
N TRP A 62 -9.00 -4.02 -8.31
CA TRP A 62 -8.27 -4.71 -7.24
C TRP A 62 -9.21 -5.53 -6.34
N GLN A 63 -10.37 -4.97 -5.97
CA GLN A 63 -11.35 -5.66 -5.12
C GLN A 63 -11.89 -6.89 -5.86
N TYR A 64 -12.22 -6.76 -7.15
CA TYR A 64 -12.63 -7.90 -7.96
C TYR A 64 -11.51 -8.94 -8.09
N ALA A 65 -10.25 -8.54 -8.29
CA ALA A 65 -9.14 -9.49 -8.39
C ALA A 65 -8.96 -10.33 -7.11
N ILE A 66 -9.07 -9.71 -5.93
CA ILE A 66 -9.03 -10.42 -4.65
C ILE A 66 -10.25 -11.33 -4.47
N MET A 67 -11.44 -10.86 -4.84
CA MET A 67 -12.66 -11.69 -4.79
C MET A 67 -12.55 -12.91 -5.70
N PHE A 68 -12.03 -12.74 -6.92
CA PHE A 68 -11.74 -13.86 -7.83
C PHE A 68 -10.71 -14.82 -7.25
N GLY A 69 -9.63 -14.31 -6.67
CA GLY A 69 -8.59 -15.13 -6.05
C GLY A 69 -9.13 -15.97 -4.89
N LEU A 70 -10.00 -15.41 -4.04
CA LEU A 70 -10.64 -16.15 -2.94
C LEU A 70 -11.70 -17.14 -3.44
N ALA A 71 -12.44 -16.79 -4.50
CA ALA A 71 -13.43 -17.67 -5.11
C ALA A 71 -12.82 -18.97 -5.66
N ILE A 72 -11.57 -18.93 -6.17
CA ILE A 72 -10.84 -20.14 -6.61
C ILE A 72 -10.63 -21.14 -5.46
N TYR A 73 -10.51 -20.65 -4.22
CA TYR A 73 -10.35 -21.47 -3.02
C TYR A 73 -11.69 -21.80 -2.33
N GLY A 74 -12.82 -21.46 -2.95
CA GLY A 74 -14.16 -21.71 -2.38
C GLY A 74 -14.54 -20.78 -1.24
N VAL A 75 -13.82 -19.67 -1.05
CA VAL A 75 -14.07 -18.71 0.04
C VAL A 75 -14.72 -17.46 -0.53
N GLY A 76 -16.01 -17.29 -0.25
CA GLY A 76 -16.84 -16.21 -0.80
C GLY A 76 -17.10 -16.43 -2.29
N GLU A 77 -18.34 -16.76 -2.61
CA GLU A 77 -18.74 -16.99 -3.99
C GLU A 77 -18.68 -15.71 -4.82
N LEU A 78 -18.38 -15.87 -6.11
CA LEU A 78 -18.53 -14.78 -7.07
C LEU A 78 -20.02 -14.39 -7.11
N PRO A 79 -20.39 -13.11 -7.23
CA PRO A 79 -21.79 -12.64 -7.20
C PRO A 79 -22.75 -13.23 -8.26
N LEU A 80 -22.33 -14.21 -9.07
CA LEU A 80 -23.11 -14.89 -10.09
C LEU A 80 -23.80 -16.20 -9.61
N GLY A 81 -23.46 -16.73 -8.42
CA GLY A 81 -23.99 -18.01 -7.88
C GLY A 81 -24.97 -17.79 -6.72
N ASP A 82 -24.48 -17.65 -5.49
CA ASP A 82 -25.27 -17.23 -4.32
C ASP A 82 -25.08 -15.74 -3.96
N PRO A 83 -26.15 -14.92 -3.90
CA PRO A 83 -26.04 -13.47 -3.67
C PRO A 83 -25.67 -13.07 -2.22
N TYR A 84 -25.46 -14.03 -1.32
CA TYR A 84 -25.39 -13.79 0.14
C TYR A 84 -24.11 -14.26 0.84
N ASN A 85 -22.99 -14.44 0.14
CA ASN A 85 -21.71 -14.69 0.80
C ASN A 85 -20.76 -13.47 0.75
N PRO A 86 -20.94 -12.46 1.63
CA PRO A 86 -20.15 -11.24 1.59
C PRO A 86 -18.70 -11.42 2.08
N GLN A 87 -18.26 -12.63 2.43
CA GLN A 87 -16.95 -12.90 3.04
C GLN A 87 -15.78 -12.38 2.19
N ALA A 88 -15.74 -12.71 0.89
CA ALA A 88 -14.68 -12.24 -0.01
C ALA A 88 -14.71 -10.73 -0.22
N SER A 89 -15.91 -10.14 -0.33
CA SER A 89 -16.07 -8.70 -0.49
C SER A 89 -15.65 -7.94 0.78
N ALA A 90 -16.04 -8.41 1.96
CA ALA A 90 -15.69 -7.84 3.25
C ALA A 90 -14.18 -7.89 3.48
N PHE A 91 -13.53 -9.00 3.10
CA PHE A 91 -12.07 -9.12 3.14
C PHE A 91 -11.40 -8.06 2.25
N ALA A 92 -11.78 -7.99 0.97
CA ALA A 92 -11.20 -7.04 0.03
C ALA A 92 -11.39 -5.59 0.51
N TRP A 93 -12.60 -5.20 0.89
CA TRP A 93 -12.89 -3.86 1.41
C TRP A 93 -12.12 -3.55 2.69
N THR A 94 -11.98 -4.50 3.62
CA THR A 94 -11.23 -4.29 4.86
C THR A 94 -9.76 -4.01 4.59
N VAL A 95 -9.13 -4.85 3.75
CA VAL A 95 -7.70 -4.70 3.41
C VAL A 95 -7.43 -3.37 2.72
N TRP A 96 -8.28 -2.98 1.77
CA TRP A 96 -8.18 -1.69 1.10
C TRP A 96 -8.41 -0.53 2.06
N LEU A 97 -9.45 -0.60 2.89
CA LEU A 97 -9.79 0.48 3.82
C LEU A 97 -8.70 0.72 4.86
N VAL A 98 -8.11 -0.34 5.42
CA VAL A 98 -6.99 -0.22 6.36
C VAL A 98 -5.80 0.49 5.69
N GLN A 99 -5.48 0.13 4.45
CA GLN A 99 -4.42 0.78 3.69
C GLN A 99 -4.73 2.26 3.41
N GLN A 100 -5.96 2.58 3.02
CA GLN A 100 -6.37 3.96 2.77
C GLN A 100 -6.36 4.82 4.04
N VAL A 101 -6.83 4.28 5.17
CA VAL A 101 -6.80 4.96 6.47
C VAL A 101 -5.35 5.22 6.90
N LEU A 102 -4.46 4.24 6.77
CA LEU A 102 -3.04 4.42 7.04
C LEU A 102 -2.44 5.55 6.19
N LEU A 103 -2.73 5.58 4.88
CA LEU A 103 -2.25 6.62 3.99
C LEU A 103 -2.78 8.01 4.37
N VAL A 104 -4.06 8.13 4.75
CA VAL A 104 -4.64 9.39 5.22
C VAL A 104 -3.96 9.86 6.51
N VAL A 105 -3.74 8.97 7.47
CA VAL A 105 -3.05 9.29 8.74
C VAL A 105 -1.62 9.75 8.48
N LEU A 106 -0.87 9.03 7.64
CA LEU A 106 0.49 9.41 7.24
C LEU A 106 0.51 10.74 6.48
N GLY A 107 -0.49 11.00 5.65
CA GLY A 107 -0.66 12.28 4.96
C GLY A 107 -0.88 13.45 5.91
N ILE A 108 -1.75 13.27 6.92
CA ILE A 108 -1.96 14.28 7.97
C ILE A 108 -0.66 14.50 8.77
N TYR A 109 0.04 13.42 9.13
CA TYR A 109 1.32 13.51 9.82
C TYR A 109 2.35 14.32 9.02
N ALA A 110 2.50 14.03 7.72
CA ALA A 110 3.39 14.77 6.83
C ALA A 110 2.97 16.24 6.69
N PHE A 111 1.67 16.53 6.61
CA PHE A 111 1.17 17.90 6.56
C PHE A 111 1.51 18.66 7.84
N VAL A 112 1.32 18.03 9.01
CA VAL A 112 1.68 18.63 10.31
C VAL A 112 3.18 18.86 10.42
N SER A 113 4.01 17.89 10.03
CA SER A 113 5.48 18.05 10.06
C SER A 113 5.92 19.19 9.13
N MET A 114 5.39 19.24 7.92
CA MET A 114 5.66 20.34 6.97
C MET A 114 5.16 21.69 7.47
N ALA A 115 4.01 21.76 8.14
CA ALA A 115 3.50 23.00 8.73
C ALA A 115 4.41 23.49 9.86
N ILE A 116 4.94 22.58 10.68
CA ILE A 116 5.92 22.90 11.73
C ILE A 116 7.24 23.36 11.10
N ASP A 117 7.72 22.68 10.06
CA ASP A 117 8.97 23.05 9.38
C ASP A 117 8.83 24.38 8.62
N ARG A 118 7.67 24.66 7.99
CA ARG A 118 7.37 26.00 7.43
C ARG A 118 7.37 27.08 8.51
N ARG A 119 6.82 26.79 9.70
CA ARG A 119 6.89 27.72 10.83
C ARG A 119 8.34 27.94 11.31
N ARG A 120 9.18 26.89 11.32
CA ARG A 120 10.61 26.99 11.66
C ARG A 120 11.43 27.77 10.63
N ILE A 121 11.13 27.62 9.34
CA ILE A 121 11.76 28.38 8.25
C ILE A 121 11.30 29.84 8.28
N ALA A 122 10.01 30.11 8.51
CA ALA A 122 9.46 31.46 8.64
C ALA A 122 9.96 32.21 9.88
N GLN A 123 10.36 31.49 10.94
CA GLN A 123 11.00 32.05 12.14
C GLN A 123 12.52 32.27 11.99
N GLY A 124 13.09 32.08 10.78
CA GLY A 124 14.46 32.48 10.45
C GLY A 124 15.57 31.62 11.09
N LYS A 125 15.27 30.43 11.62
CA LYS A 125 16.25 29.58 12.33
C LYS A 125 17.00 28.59 11.43
N THR A 126 16.67 28.54 10.15
CA THR A 126 17.40 27.75 9.14
C THR A 126 17.97 28.67 8.08
N ILE A 127 19.27 28.90 8.16
CA ILE A 127 20.04 29.56 7.11
C ILE A 127 20.14 28.56 5.97
N VAL A 128 19.33 28.72 4.93
CA VAL A 128 19.52 27.99 3.67
C VAL A 128 20.81 28.54 3.07
N ARG A 129 21.94 27.87 3.32
CA ARG A 129 23.19 28.16 2.60
C ARG A 129 22.99 27.73 1.15
N THR A 130 22.60 28.67 0.31
CA THR A 130 22.59 28.49 -1.14
C THR A 130 24.04 28.30 -1.58
N LYS A 131 24.32 27.24 -2.34
CA LYS A 131 25.68 26.89 -2.79
C LYS A 131 26.34 27.98 -3.66
N SER A 132 25.56 28.96 -4.13
CA SER A 132 26.00 30.10 -4.95
C SER A 132 26.97 31.06 -4.25
N ASP A 133 26.95 31.16 -2.92
CA ASP A 133 27.84 32.08 -2.19
C ASP A 133 29.29 31.60 -2.08
N ALA A 134 29.58 30.33 -2.42
CA ALA A 134 30.92 29.77 -2.33
C ALA A 134 31.77 30.01 -3.59
N GLU A 135 31.14 30.25 -4.76
CA GLU A 135 31.85 30.41 -6.04
C GLU A 135 32.13 31.87 -6.41
N GLY A 136 31.49 32.85 -5.75
CA GLY A 136 31.72 34.29 -5.97
C GLY A 136 32.93 34.88 -5.24
N MET A 137 33.66 34.07 -4.48
CA MET A 137 34.75 34.51 -3.58
C MET A 137 36.12 33.95 -4.01
N THR A 138 36.20 33.37 -5.21
CA THR A 138 37.43 32.83 -5.81
C THR A 138 37.84 33.53 -7.12
N LEU A 139 37.40 34.77 -7.32
CA LEU A 139 37.94 35.67 -8.35
C LEU A 139 38.69 36.83 -7.70
#